data_AF-A0A259ELC1-F1
#
_entry.id   AF-A0A259ELC1-F1
#
_cell.length_a   1.000
_cell.length_b   1.000
_cell.length_c   1.000
_cell.angle_alpha   90.00
_cell.angle_beta   90.00
_cell.angle_gamma   90.00
#
_symmetry.space_group_name_H-M   'P 1'
#
loop_
_entity.id
_entity.type
_entity.pdbx_description
1 polymer ?
#
loop_
_entity_poly.entity_id
_entity_poly.type
_entity_poly.pdbx_seq_one_letter_code
_entity_poly.pdbx_strand_id
1 'polypeptide(L)'
;MLAISPLNCLPENTPSPTAFTADGYSFTPELIRLLREAGCKFERPGKGDHDIWFSPITGVRFPVDHKIKSRHTANAVLKQAGLPKGF
;
A
#
# COMPACT_ATOMS: atom_id res chain seq x y z
N MET A 1 6.86 -34.81 14.23
CA MET A 1 6.30 -34.69 12.87
C MET A 1 5.67 -33.32 12.77
N LEU A 2 6.26 -32.43 11.97
CA LEU A 2 5.92 -31.01 11.89
C LEU A 2 4.63 -30.86 11.07
N ALA A 3 3.55 -30.40 11.70
CA ALA A 3 2.32 -30.03 11.01
C ALA A 3 2.41 -28.57 10.55
N ILE A 4 2.27 -28.42 9.25
CA ILE A 4 2.30 -27.21 8.44
C ILE A 4 1.01 -26.44 8.67
N SER A 5 1.08 -25.14 8.96
CA SER A 5 0.00 -24.19 8.65
C SER A 5 0.59 -22.78 8.54
N PRO A 6 0.59 -22.18 7.34
CA PRO A 6 1.16 -20.87 7.11
C PRO A 6 0.22 -19.76 7.60
N LEU A 7 0.85 -18.67 8.04
CA LEU A 7 0.32 -17.30 8.10
C LEU A 7 -0.95 -17.08 7.28
N ASN A 8 -2.10 -16.96 7.95
CA ASN A 8 -3.24 -16.24 7.39
C ASN A 8 -3.95 -15.43 8.49
N CYS A 9 -3.22 -14.45 9.04
CA CYS A 9 -3.84 -13.31 9.70
C CYS A 9 -4.04 -12.22 8.65
N LEU A 10 -5.06 -12.37 7.81
CA LEU A 10 -5.61 -11.26 7.05
C LEU A 10 -6.66 -10.57 7.94
N PRO A 11 -6.45 -9.32 8.38
CA PRO A 11 -7.55 -8.54 8.92
C PRO A 11 -8.48 -8.18 7.76
N GLU A 12 -9.67 -8.78 7.74
CA GLU A 12 -10.85 -8.25 7.04
C GLU A 12 -11.12 -6.84 7.59
N ASN A 13 -10.55 -5.83 6.95
CA ASN A 13 -10.94 -4.44 7.07
C ASN A 13 -10.87 -3.83 5.67
N THR A 14 -11.76 -4.29 4.81
CA THR A 14 -12.09 -3.66 3.54
C THR A 14 -13.07 -2.51 3.82
N PRO A 15 -12.64 -1.23 3.78
CA PRO A 15 -13.61 -0.16 3.63
C PRO A 15 -14.28 -0.28 2.25
N SER A 16 -15.60 -0.12 2.25
CA SER A 16 -16.50 -0.12 1.08
C SER A 16 -15.99 0.74 -0.09
N PRO A 17 -16.35 0.40 -1.35
CA PRO A 17 -15.88 1.06 -2.57
C PRO A 17 -16.43 2.49 -2.81
N THR A 18 -17.05 3.13 -1.82
CA THR A 18 -17.68 4.44 -1.95
C THR A 18 -16.94 5.49 -1.13
N ALA A 19 -15.84 6.00 -1.68
CA ALA A 19 -15.34 7.33 -1.36
C ALA A 19 -14.81 7.96 -2.64
N PHE A 20 -15.74 8.27 -3.54
CA PHE A 20 -15.51 9.17 -4.66
C PHE A 20 -15.43 10.59 -4.09
N THR A 21 -14.24 11.05 -3.71
CA THR A 21 -14.00 12.47 -3.40
C THR A 21 -13.30 13.12 -4.58
N ALA A 22 -14.02 14.07 -5.17
CA ALA A 22 -13.70 14.81 -6.35
C ALA A 22 -12.69 15.93 -6.06
N ASP A 23 -11.41 15.61 -5.85
CA ASP A 23 -10.35 16.62 -5.69
C ASP A 23 -9.02 16.11 -6.27
N GLY A 24 -8.69 16.53 -7.51
CA GLY A 24 -7.34 16.44 -8.08
C GLY A 24 -6.74 15.04 -8.26
N TYR A 25 -6.78 14.53 -9.50
CA TYR A 25 -6.22 13.25 -9.97
C TYR A 25 -4.87 12.87 -9.30
N SER A 26 -4.95 12.09 -8.22
CA SER A 26 -3.80 11.58 -7.48
C SER A 26 -3.86 10.05 -7.53
N PHE A 27 -2.73 9.41 -7.77
CA PHE A 27 -2.61 7.95 -7.88
C PHE A 27 -2.59 7.26 -6.50
N THR A 28 -2.41 8.04 -5.43
CA THR A 28 -2.34 7.55 -4.05
C THR A 28 -3.52 6.68 -3.61
N PRO A 29 -4.81 7.04 -3.80
CA PRO A 29 -5.92 6.20 -3.36
C PRO A 29 -5.91 4.80 -3.99
N GLU A 30 -5.68 4.71 -5.31
CA GLU A 30 -5.60 3.44 -6.01
C GLU A 30 -4.34 2.66 -5.63
N LEU A 31 -3.21 3.34 -5.42
CA LEU A 31 -1.97 2.74 -4.93
C LEU A 31 -2.16 2.13 -3.53
N ILE A 32 -2.78 2.86 -2.61
CA ILE A 32 -3.09 2.37 -1.26
C ILE A 32 -4.02 1.16 -1.33
N ARG A 33 -4.99 1.15 -2.25
CA ARG A 33 -5.87 -0.01 -2.48
C ARG A 33 -5.06 -1.25 -2.82
N LEU A 34 -4.17 -1.16 -3.82
CA LEU A 34 -3.29 -2.26 -4.24
C LEU A 34 -2.34 -2.71 -3.12
N LEU A 35 -1.77 -1.77 -2.38
CA LEU A 35 -0.86 -2.07 -1.27
C LEU A 35 -1.58 -2.83 -0.14
N ARG A 36 -2.81 -2.43 0.22
CA ARG A 36 -3.62 -3.12 1.22
C ARG A 36 -4.06 -4.50 0.75
N GLU A 37 -4.46 -4.63 -0.52
CA GLU A 37 -4.81 -5.92 -1.14
C GLU A 37 -3.62 -6.90 -1.10
N ALA A 38 -2.41 -6.39 -1.26
CA ALA A 38 -1.17 -7.14 -1.08
C ALA A 38 -0.78 -7.42 0.40
N GLY A 39 -1.57 -6.93 1.37
CA GLY A 39 -1.29 -7.11 2.80
C GLY A 39 -0.22 -6.17 3.37
N CYS A 40 0.19 -5.12 2.64
CA CYS A 40 1.06 -4.08 3.19
C CYS A 40 0.32 -3.30 4.29
N LYS A 41 1.06 -2.89 5.32
CA LYS A 41 0.50 -2.26 6.51
C LYS A 41 1.04 -0.86 6.68
N PHE A 42 0.16 0.07 7.02
CA PHE A 42 0.57 1.38 7.51
C PHE A 42 1.26 1.20 8.88
N GLU A 43 2.47 1.71 9.01
CA GLU A 43 3.26 1.59 10.25
C GLU A 43 3.18 2.88 11.07
N ARG A 44 3.43 4.02 10.44
CA ARG A 44 3.40 5.34 11.09
C ARG A 44 3.33 6.48 10.09
N PRO A 45 2.82 7.67 10.48
CA PRO A 45 2.98 8.86 9.66
C PRO A 45 4.45 9.30 9.64
N GLY A 46 4.90 9.81 8.50
CA GLY A 46 6.19 10.48 8.35
C GLY A 46 6.18 11.89 8.95
N LYS A 47 7.30 12.60 8.83
CA LYS A 47 7.43 13.98 9.34
C LYS A 47 6.74 15.03 8.45
N GLY A 48 6.19 14.64 7.31
CA GLY A 48 5.53 15.53 6.34
C GLY A 48 4.32 14.83 5.72
N ASP A 49 4.05 15.12 4.45
CA ASP A 49 2.88 14.59 3.71
C ASP A 49 3.03 13.15 3.20
N HIS A 50 3.85 12.34 3.87
CA HIS A 50 4.06 10.95 3.53
C HIS A 50 3.88 10.04 4.74
N ASP A 51 3.36 8.85 4.47
CA ASP A 51 3.21 7.78 5.43
C ASP A 51 4.32 6.75 5.28
N ILE A 52 4.71 6.10 6.35
CA ILE A 52 5.59 4.93 6.30
C ILE A 52 4.74 3.67 6.29
N TRP A 53 4.91 2.89 5.22
CA TRP A 53 4.26 1.61 5.02
C TRP A 53 5.29 0.48 5.10
N PHE A 54 4.85 -0.67 5.59
CA PHE A 54 5.63 -1.89 5.69
C PHE A 54 5.05 -2.96 4.78
N SER A 55 5.89 -3.53 3.91
CA SER A 55 5.53 -4.72 3.12
C SER A 55 5.97 -5.98 3.87
N PRO A 56 5.03 -6.89 4.23
CA PRO A 56 5.40 -8.20 4.74
C PRO A 56 5.95 -9.13 3.64
N ILE A 57 5.76 -8.78 2.36
CA ILE A 57 6.23 -9.56 1.20
C ILE A 57 7.74 -9.41 1.05
N THR A 58 8.23 -8.16 1.10
CA THR A 58 9.66 -7.85 0.94
C THR A 58 10.37 -7.61 2.27
N GLY A 59 9.64 -7.41 3.37
CA GLY A 59 10.19 -7.03 4.67
C GLY A 59 10.72 -5.60 4.73
N VAL A 60 10.37 -4.77 3.74
CA VAL A 60 10.90 -3.41 3.59
C VAL A 60 9.86 -2.37 4.03
N ARG A 61 10.35 -1.32 4.67
CA ARG A 61 9.58 -0.11 4.97
C ARG A 61 9.81 0.93 3.90
N PHE A 62 8.76 1.55 3.40
CA PHE A 62 8.84 2.55 2.34
C PHE A 62 7.88 3.71 2.61
N PRO A 63 8.24 4.94 2.21
CA PRO A 63 7.34 6.09 2.30
C PRO A 63 6.32 6.09 1.15
N VAL A 64 5.07 6.42 1.46
CA VAL A 64 3.97 6.62 0.50
C VAL A 64 3.44 8.03 0.67
N ASP A 65 3.58 8.85 -0.37
CA ASP A 65 3.09 10.23 -0.37
C ASP A 65 1.56 10.26 -0.56
N HIS A 66 0.90 11.16 0.16
CA HIS A 66 -0.55 11.35 0.10
C HIS A 66 -1.03 11.93 -1.24
N LYS A 67 -0.15 12.62 -1.98
CA LYS A 67 -0.46 13.37 -3.20
C LYS A 67 0.47 12.98 -4.36
N ILE A 68 0.47 11.71 -4.73
CA ILE A 68 1.26 11.22 -5.87
C ILE A 68 0.56 11.61 -7.18
N LYS A 69 1.13 12.58 -7.90
CA LYS A 69 0.67 12.98 -9.24
C LYS A 69 1.41 12.27 -10.38
N SER A 70 2.50 11.56 -10.08
CA SER A 70 3.35 10.90 -11.09
C SER A 70 3.19 9.38 -11.03
N ARG A 71 2.89 8.78 -12.19
CA ARG A 71 2.84 7.32 -12.39
C ARG A 71 4.15 6.63 -12.03
N HIS A 72 5.28 7.29 -12.29
CA HIS A 72 6.60 6.74 -11.98
C HIS A 72 6.80 6.55 -10.48
N THR A 73 6.36 7.51 -9.68
CA THR A 73 6.43 7.43 -8.21
C THR A 73 5.53 6.33 -7.68
N ALA A 74 4.29 6.22 -8.18
CA ALA A 74 3.38 5.15 -7.79
C ALA A 74 3.95 3.76 -8.12
N ASN A 75 4.52 3.59 -9.31
CA ASN A 75 5.16 2.35 -9.72
C ASN A 75 6.45 2.04 -8.94
N ALA A 76 7.20 3.06 -8.51
CA ALA A 76 8.37 2.88 -7.65
C ALA A 76 7.95 2.31 -6.29
N VAL A 77 6.87 2.83 -5.71
CA VAL A 77 6.29 2.32 -4.46
C VAL A 77 5.82 0.87 -4.61
N LEU A 78 5.10 0.53 -5.69
CA LEU A 78 4.71 -0.86 -5.97
C LEU A 78 5.93 -1.78 -6.08
N LYS A 79 6.98 -1.33 -6.77
CA LYS A 79 8.24 -2.08 -6.90
C LYS A 79 8.91 -2.31 -5.53
N GLN A 80 8.91 -1.31 -4.64
CA GLN A 80 9.44 -1.44 -3.29
C GLN A 80 8.63 -2.43 -2.43
N ALA A 81 7.30 -2.45 -2.63
CA ALA A 81 6.41 -3.41 -1.98
C ALA A 81 6.56 -4.84 -2.54
N GLY A 82 7.25 -5.03 -3.66
CA GLY A 82 7.39 -6.31 -4.36
C GLY A 82 6.23 -6.64 -5.30
N LEU A 83 5.45 -5.63 -5.70
CA LEU A 83 4.27 -5.77 -6.55
C LEU A 83 4.56 -5.43 -8.02
N PRO A 84 3.80 -6.00 -8.96
CA PRO A 84 3.86 -5.59 -10.36
C PRO A 84 3.41 -4.14 -10.54
N LYS A 85 3.84 -3.50 -11.62
CA LYS A 85 3.42 -2.14 -11.97
C LYS A 85 1.91 -2.11 -12.24
N GLY A 86 1.23 -1.09 -11.73
CA GLY A 86 -0.22 -0.91 -11.84
C GLY A 86 -0.65 0.38 -12.54
N PHE A 87 0.29 1.25 -12.91
CA PHE A 87 0.03 2.59 -13.46
C PHE A 87 0.88 2.91 -14.70
#